data_AF-A0A9D6UKT1-F1
#
_entry.id   AF-A0A9D6UKT1-F1
#
_cell.length_a   1.000
_cell.length_b   1.000
_cell.length_c   1.000
_cell.angle_alpha   90.00
_cell.angle_beta   90.00
_cell.angle_gamma   90.00
#
_symmetry.space_group_name_H-M   'P 1'
#
loop_
_entity.id
_entity.type
_entity.pdbx_description
1 polymer ?
#
loop_
_entity_poly.entity_id
_entity_poly.type
_entity_poly.pdbx_seq_one_letter_code
_entity_poly.pdbx_strand_id
1 'polypeptide(L)'
;MAKEIGRVASTLTDDMQSAALKKARDNGFDLRRGRLSLNETLINLSRIRDVLLDATDKRKLIHLPLKIQYTLYQQALQVSETLTSLVNGTDAVLALEDVVDELTSSAWQYNLHNLSEEVLGFQQKMNQLKNQEVLIREAYRKAQDFEPSSQRAGSLLQEIEGLLTNAKERGETIHTISEQASAALTKATEAERAATSLALQAEQHHAATARHEASALTASATAQTIADRLSQLGAEIETAKTRLEEQEIRISALLSTFENSSSTALTGFQTSAHELRNTTEAATQKLREEITRLAETQEASADKLLKDTAAKLETSQTGHDTALEANRAANNETARVTIEKLNSEFQAALKEQEAKYEDHRTQAKEEYDRLVSELDKLEGQIKGSILRATGFTLFHSFQKRQEDLVSSKKYWAKRLAYVVGISLALSIGFIFYVNFVKDFGPAFYLKLSVSLPIIYAIWFCSVQYSRERRLEEEYAFKSNISISLEPYRELVERLISKDQPEELAKYTTFIIESVGRVFTSPTDTAFDHSKDSSPAEGVIKAFGDVLQKVDKLRKQ
;
A
#
# COMPACT_ATOMS: atom_id res chain seq x y z
N MET A 1 -2.92 -1.38 -33.83
CA MET A 1 -1.62 -1.31 -34.53
C MET A 1 -1.35 -2.54 -35.41
N ALA A 2 -1.10 -3.74 -34.87
CA ALA A 2 -0.86 -4.93 -35.71
C ALA A 2 -1.91 -5.17 -36.83
N LYS A 3 -3.22 -5.02 -36.53
CA LYS A 3 -4.29 -5.10 -37.55
C LYS A 3 -4.19 -4.03 -38.64
N GLU A 4 -3.77 -2.81 -38.28
CA GLU A 4 -3.62 -1.71 -39.25
C GLU A 4 -2.43 -1.94 -40.17
N ILE A 5 -1.32 -2.51 -39.65
CA ILE A 5 -0.17 -2.91 -40.47
C ILE A 5 -0.60 -3.96 -41.50
N GLY A 6 -1.35 -4.99 -41.08
CA GLY A 6 -1.87 -5.99 -42.01
C GLY A 6 -2.83 -5.41 -43.04
N ARG A 7 -3.70 -4.47 -42.63
CA ARG A 7 -4.61 -3.76 -43.54
C ARG A 7 -3.84 -2.99 -44.61
N VAL A 8 -2.81 -2.24 -44.24
CA VAL A 8 -1.98 -1.50 -45.21
C VAL A 8 -1.13 -2.46 -46.05
N ALA A 9 -0.54 -3.51 -45.48
CA ALA A 9 0.20 -4.50 -46.25
C ALA A 9 -0.69 -5.19 -47.31
N SER A 10 -1.98 -5.40 -47.01
CA SER A 10 -2.93 -5.99 -47.96
C SER A 10 -3.26 -5.08 -49.15
N THR A 11 -3.00 -3.77 -49.07
CA THR A 11 -3.18 -2.85 -50.22
C THR A 11 -1.99 -2.88 -51.18
N LEU A 12 -0.83 -3.41 -50.77
CA LEU A 12 0.41 -3.47 -51.58
C LEU A 12 0.41 -4.64 -52.58
N THR A 13 -0.71 -4.85 -53.27
CA THR A 13 -0.94 -6.02 -54.14
C THR A 13 -0.02 -6.03 -55.36
N ASP A 14 0.23 -7.21 -55.93
CA ASP A 14 1.03 -7.34 -57.16
C ASP A 14 0.38 -6.62 -58.36
N ASP A 15 -0.95 -6.48 -58.35
CA ASP A 15 -1.70 -5.69 -59.33
C ASP A 15 -1.38 -4.20 -59.22
N MET A 16 -1.33 -3.66 -58.00
CA MET A 16 -0.97 -2.26 -57.75
C MET A 16 0.48 -1.98 -58.15
N GLN A 17 1.39 -2.91 -57.85
CA GLN A 17 2.79 -2.83 -58.26
C GLN A 17 2.95 -2.86 -59.79
N SER A 18 2.20 -3.74 -60.46
CA SER A 18 2.17 -3.86 -61.92
C SER A 18 1.60 -2.60 -62.58
N ALA A 19 0.55 -2.02 -62.00
CA ALA A 19 -0.04 -0.76 -62.45
C ALA A 19 0.96 0.40 -62.31
N ALA A 20 1.68 0.47 -61.19
CA ALA A 20 2.70 1.49 -60.94
C ALA A 20 3.85 1.39 -61.96
N LEU A 21 4.35 0.18 -62.20
CA LEU A 21 5.42 -0.08 -63.17
C LEU A 21 5.00 0.27 -64.62
N LYS A 22 3.77 -0.10 -65.00
CA LYS A 22 3.21 0.26 -66.30
C LYS A 22 3.09 1.78 -66.45
N LYS A 23 2.54 2.45 -65.45
CA LYS A 23 2.36 3.91 -65.47
C LYS A 23 3.69 4.65 -65.56
N ALA A 24 4.72 4.20 -64.83
CA ALA A 24 6.05 4.77 -64.88
C ALA A 24 6.69 4.64 -66.29
N ARG A 25 6.48 3.51 -66.98
CA ARG A 25 6.93 3.33 -68.38
C ARG A 25 6.18 4.24 -69.34
N ASP A 26 4.84 4.30 -69.22
CA ASP A 26 3.99 5.09 -70.11
C ASP A 26 4.33 6.59 -70.02
N ASN A 27 4.71 7.07 -68.82
CA ASN A 27 5.13 8.44 -68.59
C ASN A 27 6.63 8.70 -68.88
N GLY A 28 7.39 7.70 -69.30
CA GLY A 28 8.81 7.84 -69.64
C GLY A 28 9.74 8.11 -68.44
N PHE A 29 9.36 7.67 -67.23
CA PHE A 29 10.22 7.83 -66.06
C PHE A 29 11.46 6.94 -66.14
N ASP A 30 12.58 7.44 -65.61
CA ASP A 30 13.81 6.66 -65.51
C ASP A 30 13.68 5.59 -64.41
N LEU A 31 13.44 4.35 -64.83
CA LEU A 31 13.26 3.19 -63.96
C LEU A 31 14.56 2.75 -63.25
N ARG A 32 15.71 3.32 -63.62
CA ARG A 32 17.04 3.01 -63.07
C ARG A 32 17.66 4.21 -62.35
N ARG A 33 16.89 5.26 -62.08
CA ARG A 33 17.37 6.46 -61.39
C ARG A 33 17.87 6.18 -59.97
N GLY A 34 17.36 5.12 -59.36
CA GLY A 34 17.65 4.67 -58.01
C GLY A 34 18.95 3.91 -57.82
N ARG A 35 19.28 3.60 -56.56
CA ARG A 35 20.35 2.63 -56.22
C ARG A 35 19.94 1.22 -56.66
N LEU A 36 18.63 0.94 -56.61
CA LEU A 36 17.97 -0.23 -57.17
C LEU A 36 17.05 0.18 -58.33
N SER A 37 16.89 -0.71 -59.30
CA SER A 37 15.89 -0.50 -60.34
C SER A 37 14.47 -0.62 -59.78
N LEU A 38 13.50 0.08 -60.37
CA LEU A 38 12.09 -0.01 -59.92
C LEU A 38 11.59 -1.45 -59.87
N ASN A 39 12.01 -2.31 -60.81
CA ASN A 39 11.66 -3.73 -60.79
C ASN A 39 12.18 -4.45 -59.53
N GLU A 40 13.43 -4.21 -59.13
CA GLU A 40 14.03 -4.80 -57.92
C GLU A 40 13.38 -4.24 -56.66
N THR A 41 13.08 -2.94 -56.63
CA THR A 41 12.31 -2.31 -55.54
C THR A 41 10.96 -2.97 -55.36
N LEU A 42 10.23 -3.27 -56.44
CA LEU A 42 8.94 -3.95 -56.37
C LEU A 42 9.07 -5.42 -55.92
N ILE A 43 10.13 -6.12 -56.33
CA ILE A 43 10.42 -7.48 -55.81
C ILE A 43 10.66 -7.45 -54.30
N ASN A 44 11.45 -6.49 -53.82
CA ASN A 44 11.69 -6.31 -52.39
C ASN A 44 10.39 -5.96 -51.66
N LEU A 45 9.55 -5.11 -52.24
CA LEU A 45 8.23 -4.75 -51.73
C LEU A 45 7.31 -5.98 -51.58
N SER A 46 7.23 -6.83 -52.61
CA SER A 46 6.41 -8.04 -52.56
C SER A 46 6.89 -9.00 -51.45
N ARG A 47 8.21 -9.19 -51.33
CA ARG A 47 8.81 -10.01 -50.28
C ARG A 47 8.51 -9.46 -48.88
N ILE A 48 8.64 -8.15 -48.67
CA ILE A 48 8.39 -7.57 -47.35
C ILE A 48 6.90 -7.55 -47.00
N ARG A 49 6.03 -7.33 -47.99
CA ARG A 49 4.58 -7.47 -47.81
C ARG A 49 4.22 -8.84 -47.27
N ASP A 50 4.73 -9.90 -47.87
CA ASP A 50 4.41 -11.27 -47.47
C ASP A 50 4.90 -11.57 -46.04
N VAL A 51 6.05 -11.02 -45.65
CA VAL A 51 6.56 -11.10 -44.26
C VAL A 51 5.63 -10.37 -43.28
N LEU A 52 5.15 -9.17 -43.64
CA LEU A 52 4.23 -8.40 -42.79
C LEU A 52 2.85 -9.05 -42.67
N LEU A 53 2.35 -9.66 -43.76
CA LEU A 53 1.11 -10.42 -43.75
C LEU A 53 1.25 -11.69 -42.89
N ASP A 54 2.32 -12.49 -43.09
CA ASP A 54 2.60 -13.67 -42.24
C ASP A 54 2.71 -13.29 -40.76
N ALA A 55 3.42 -12.20 -40.46
CA ALA A 55 3.59 -11.72 -39.10
C ALA A 55 2.28 -11.20 -38.49
N THR A 56 1.37 -10.66 -39.30
CA THR A 56 0.03 -10.24 -38.84
C THR A 56 -0.87 -11.45 -38.60
N ASP A 57 -0.94 -12.37 -39.56
CA ASP A 57 -1.83 -13.55 -39.52
C ASP A 57 -1.47 -14.48 -38.37
N LYS A 58 -0.17 -14.72 -38.16
CA LYS A 58 0.35 -15.50 -37.05
C LYS A 58 0.42 -14.72 -35.73
N ARG A 59 -0.16 -13.51 -35.67
CA ARG A 59 -0.20 -12.61 -34.50
C ARG A 59 1.18 -12.24 -33.94
N LYS A 60 2.27 -12.44 -34.68
CA LYS A 60 3.65 -12.19 -34.26
C LYS A 60 3.90 -10.72 -33.95
N LEU A 61 3.27 -9.81 -34.71
CA LEU A 61 3.41 -8.36 -34.52
C LEU A 61 2.91 -7.86 -33.17
N ILE A 62 1.95 -8.56 -32.53
CA ILE A 62 1.39 -8.17 -31.22
C ILE A 62 2.44 -8.26 -30.12
N HIS A 63 3.47 -9.10 -30.30
CA HIS A 63 4.53 -9.32 -29.34
C HIS A 63 5.68 -8.31 -29.46
N LEU A 64 5.69 -7.48 -30.51
CA LEU A 64 6.68 -6.42 -30.66
C LEU A 64 6.32 -5.20 -29.80
N PRO A 65 7.32 -4.46 -29.28
CA PRO A 65 7.07 -3.17 -28.63
C PRO A 65 6.19 -2.23 -29.48
N LEU A 66 5.26 -1.52 -28.84
CA LEU A 66 4.31 -0.62 -29.53
C LEU A 66 5.01 0.43 -30.41
N LYS A 67 6.16 0.94 -29.98
CA LYS A 67 6.98 1.86 -30.77
C LYS A 67 7.42 1.25 -32.11
N ILE A 68 7.83 -0.02 -32.10
CA ILE A 68 8.24 -0.75 -33.31
C ILE A 68 7.03 -1.02 -34.21
N GLN A 69 5.89 -1.42 -33.63
CA GLN A 69 4.65 -1.58 -34.39
C GLN A 69 4.24 -0.26 -35.08
N TYR A 70 4.40 0.88 -34.39
CA TYR A 70 4.09 2.18 -34.97
C TYR A 70 5.05 2.56 -36.10
N THR A 71 6.36 2.35 -35.93
CA THR A 71 7.35 2.58 -37.00
C THR A 71 7.05 1.75 -38.25
N LEU A 72 6.80 0.45 -38.09
CA LEU A 72 6.46 -0.45 -39.21
C LEU A 72 5.16 -0.02 -39.90
N TYR A 73 4.17 0.46 -39.13
CA TYR A 73 2.92 0.98 -39.69
C TYR A 73 3.15 2.25 -40.53
N GLN A 74 3.91 3.22 -40.02
CA GLN A 74 4.21 4.46 -40.73
C GLN A 74 5.00 4.19 -42.03
N GLN A 75 6.00 3.32 -41.98
CA GLN A 75 6.77 2.94 -43.16
C GLN A 75 5.90 2.21 -44.19
N ALA A 76 5.05 1.27 -43.77
CA ALA A 76 4.11 0.61 -44.68
C ALA A 76 3.10 1.58 -45.30
N LEU A 77 2.64 2.58 -44.54
CA LEU A 77 1.73 3.62 -45.01
C LEU A 77 2.40 4.50 -46.08
N GLN A 78 3.64 4.95 -45.81
CA GLN A 78 4.42 5.74 -46.77
C GLN A 78 4.70 4.98 -48.07
N VAL A 79 4.99 3.67 -47.98
CA VAL A 79 5.11 2.79 -49.15
C VAL A 79 3.80 2.75 -49.94
N SER A 80 2.65 2.60 -49.26
CA SER A 80 1.34 2.61 -49.93
C SER A 80 1.05 3.95 -50.61
N GLU A 81 1.36 5.07 -49.96
CA GLU A 81 1.14 6.42 -50.50
C GLU A 81 2.02 6.70 -51.71
N THR A 82 3.33 6.43 -51.62
CA THR A 82 4.29 6.61 -52.73
C THR A 82 3.97 5.70 -53.91
N LEU A 83 3.57 4.45 -53.66
CA LEU A 83 3.12 3.53 -54.71
C LEU A 83 1.84 4.07 -55.39
N THR A 84 0.91 4.63 -54.62
CA THR A 84 -0.31 5.27 -55.16
C THR A 84 0.02 6.49 -56.02
N SER A 85 0.96 7.34 -55.57
CA SER A 85 1.44 8.48 -56.36
C SER A 85 2.02 8.04 -57.70
N LEU A 86 2.78 6.93 -57.72
CA LEU A 86 3.35 6.38 -58.94
C LEU A 86 2.26 5.85 -59.89
N VAL A 87 1.24 5.17 -59.37
CA VAL A 87 0.05 4.74 -60.14
C VAL A 87 -0.72 5.92 -60.73
N ASN A 88 -0.80 7.04 -59.98
CA ASN A 88 -1.44 8.27 -60.45
C ASN A 88 -0.59 9.04 -61.47
N GLY A 89 0.63 8.59 -61.75
CA GLY A 89 1.51 9.17 -62.75
C GLY A 89 2.38 10.32 -62.23
N THR A 90 2.56 10.46 -60.92
CA THR A 90 3.59 11.31 -60.33
C THR A 90 4.92 10.56 -60.30
N ASP A 91 6.03 11.22 -60.67
CA ASP A 91 7.36 10.61 -60.58
C ASP A 91 7.82 10.47 -59.12
N ALA A 92 7.52 9.31 -58.54
CA ALA A 92 7.88 8.93 -57.17
C ALA A 92 8.87 7.76 -57.13
N VAL A 93 9.62 7.49 -58.22
CA VAL A 93 10.46 6.29 -58.34
C VAL A 93 11.53 6.21 -57.23
N LEU A 94 12.25 7.32 -56.99
CA LEU A 94 13.27 7.41 -55.92
C LEU A 94 12.64 7.36 -54.53
N ALA A 95 11.54 8.09 -54.33
CA ALA A 95 10.86 8.12 -53.05
C ALA A 95 10.34 6.72 -52.65
N LEU A 96 9.78 5.97 -53.62
CA LEU A 96 9.33 4.59 -53.42
C LEU A 96 10.50 3.66 -53.07
N GLU A 97 11.64 3.80 -53.75
CA GLU A 97 12.85 3.05 -53.42
C GLU A 97 13.29 3.28 -51.97
N ASP A 98 13.41 4.53 -51.55
CA ASP A 98 13.89 4.88 -50.21
C ASP A 98 12.97 4.33 -49.12
N VAL A 99 11.64 4.47 -49.27
CA VAL A 99 10.68 3.96 -48.26
C VAL A 99 10.58 2.44 -48.24
N VAL A 100 10.78 1.77 -49.38
CA VAL A 100 10.83 0.29 -49.45
C VAL A 100 12.12 -0.24 -48.83
N ASP A 101 13.26 0.43 -49.07
CA ASP A 101 14.55 0.09 -48.46
C ASP A 101 14.49 0.28 -46.94
N GLU A 102 13.86 1.36 -46.46
CA GLU A 102 13.67 1.63 -45.04
C GLU A 102 12.76 0.58 -44.37
N LEU A 103 11.62 0.26 -44.98
CA LEU A 103 10.71 -0.78 -44.47
C LEU A 103 11.38 -2.16 -44.45
N THR A 104 12.14 -2.49 -45.50
CA THR A 104 12.89 -3.75 -45.61
C THR A 104 13.97 -3.82 -44.52
N SER A 105 14.72 -2.74 -44.33
CA SER A 105 15.75 -2.62 -43.30
C SER A 105 15.16 -2.77 -41.89
N SER A 106 14.05 -2.10 -41.59
CA SER A 106 13.32 -2.28 -40.33
C SER A 106 12.90 -3.73 -40.11
N ALA A 107 12.34 -4.39 -41.12
CA ALA A 107 11.88 -5.76 -40.98
C ALA A 107 13.01 -6.77 -40.76
N TRP A 108 14.18 -6.52 -41.35
CA TRP A 108 15.39 -7.26 -41.05
C TRP A 108 15.93 -6.97 -39.66
N GLN A 109 16.02 -5.69 -39.28
CA GLN A 109 16.49 -5.25 -37.97
C GLN A 109 15.65 -5.83 -36.83
N TYR A 110 14.33 -5.90 -37.01
CA TYR A 110 13.41 -6.50 -36.04
C TYR A 110 13.25 -8.01 -36.22
N ASN A 111 14.04 -8.61 -37.11
CA ASN A 111 14.11 -10.04 -37.35
C ASN A 111 12.75 -10.68 -37.65
N LEU A 112 11.87 -9.96 -38.36
CA LEU A 112 10.49 -10.41 -38.61
C LEU A 112 10.42 -11.75 -39.37
N HIS A 113 11.46 -12.02 -40.16
CA HIS A 113 11.64 -13.23 -40.95
C HIS A 113 12.00 -14.47 -40.10
N ASN A 114 12.56 -14.29 -38.89
CA ASN A 114 12.93 -15.39 -37.97
C ASN A 114 12.18 -15.34 -36.64
N LEU A 115 11.04 -14.65 -36.56
CA LEU A 115 10.12 -14.77 -35.42
C LEU A 115 9.53 -16.20 -35.42
N SER A 116 10.32 -17.16 -34.94
CA SER A 116 9.89 -18.53 -34.65
C SER A 116 9.03 -18.53 -33.39
N GLU A 117 8.14 -19.52 -33.27
CA GLU A 117 7.24 -19.64 -32.11
C GLU A 117 8.00 -19.72 -30.77
N GLU A 118 9.26 -20.19 -30.77
CA GLU A 118 10.11 -20.26 -29.58
C GLU A 118 10.56 -18.89 -29.05
N VAL A 119 10.97 -17.98 -29.95
CA VAL A 119 11.39 -16.61 -29.56
C VAL A 119 10.20 -15.78 -29.08
N LEU A 120 9.03 -16.03 -29.69
CA LEU A 120 7.75 -15.46 -29.26
C LEU A 120 7.34 -15.94 -27.86
N GLY A 121 7.56 -17.22 -27.54
CA GLY A 121 7.32 -17.76 -26.19
C GLY A 121 8.18 -17.09 -25.11
N PHE A 122 9.44 -16.78 -25.42
CA PHE A 122 10.32 -16.04 -24.49
C PHE A 122 9.86 -14.59 -24.28
N GLN A 123 9.49 -13.90 -25.35
CA GLN A 123 9.00 -12.52 -25.25
C GLN A 123 7.68 -12.44 -24.48
N GLN A 124 6.81 -13.45 -24.64
CA GLN A 124 5.55 -13.55 -23.93
C GLN A 124 5.76 -13.78 -22.42
N LYS A 125 6.71 -14.65 -22.05
CA LYS A 125 7.15 -14.82 -20.66
C LYS A 125 7.78 -13.54 -20.09
N MET A 126 8.55 -12.81 -20.90
CA MET A 126 9.16 -11.54 -20.48
C MET A 126 8.10 -10.45 -20.23
N ASN A 127 7.05 -10.40 -21.05
CA ASN A 127 5.91 -9.52 -20.84
C ASN A 127 5.08 -9.90 -19.61
N GLN A 128 4.91 -11.21 -19.35
CA GLN A 128 4.28 -11.68 -18.10
C GLN A 128 5.09 -11.27 -16.87
N LEU A 129 6.43 -11.43 -16.90
CA LEU A 129 7.31 -10.98 -15.82
C LEU A 129 7.25 -9.46 -15.62
N LYS A 130 7.21 -8.67 -16.69
CA LYS A 130 7.01 -7.21 -16.59
C LYS A 130 5.67 -6.83 -15.98
N ASN A 131 4.59 -7.53 -16.33
CA ASN A 131 3.29 -7.29 -15.70
C ASN A 131 3.32 -7.63 -14.21
N GLN A 132 3.96 -8.72 -13.83
CA GLN A 132 4.18 -9.06 -12.42
C GLN A 132 5.03 -8.01 -11.70
N GLU A 133 6.07 -7.47 -12.33
CA GLU A 133 6.88 -6.38 -11.79
C GLU A 133 6.05 -5.10 -11.55
N VAL A 134 5.17 -4.74 -12.49
CA VAL A 134 4.28 -3.58 -12.34
C VAL A 134 3.33 -3.77 -11.16
N LEU A 135 2.72 -4.95 -11.03
CA LEU A 135 1.83 -5.26 -9.90
C LEU A 135 2.57 -5.20 -8.56
N ILE A 136 3.80 -5.72 -8.50
CA ILE A 136 4.65 -5.64 -7.30
C ILE A 136 4.98 -4.17 -6.97
N ARG A 137 5.30 -3.34 -7.96
CA ARG A 137 5.57 -1.90 -7.75
C ARG A 137 4.32 -1.15 -7.29
N GLU A 138 3.14 -1.50 -7.79
CA GLU A 138 1.88 -0.88 -7.38
C GLU A 138 1.52 -1.28 -5.95
N ALA A 139 1.67 -2.57 -5.60
CA ALA A 139 1.50 -3.05 -4.22
C ALA A 139 2.48 -2.38 -3.26
N TYR A 140 3.74 -2.19 -3.68
CA TYR A 140 4.75 -1.48 -2.90
C TYR A 140 4.39 0.00 -2.68
N ARG A 141 3.88 0.70 -3.71
CA ARG A 141 3.39 2.07 -3.56
C ARG A 141 2.19 2.16 -2.61
N LYS A 142 1.21 1.26 -2.72
CA LYS A 142 0.06 1.20 -1.81
C LYS A 142 0.48 0.91 -0.37
N ALA A 143 1.50 0.08 -0.17
CA ALA A 143 2.08 -0.15 1.15
C ALA A 143 2.81 1.10 1.68
N GLN A 144 3.51 1.83 0.82
CA GLN A 144 4.17 3.09 1.17
C GLN A 144 3.17 4.19 1.51
N ASP A 145 1.99 4.21 0.88
CA ASP A 145 0.88 5.12 1.20
C ASP A 145 0.19 4.77 2.54
N PHE A 146 0.50 3.60 3.12
CA PHE A 146 0.04 3.21 4.46
C PHE A 146 0.90 3.82 5.57
N GLU A 147 2.16 4.17 5.28
CA GLU A 147 3.11 4.78 6.23
C GLU A 147 2.59 6.11 6.83
N PRO A 148 2.08 7.07 6.02
CA PRO A 148 1.53 8.32 6.55
C PRO A 148 0.25 8.10 7.37
N SER A 149 -0.53 7.08 7.03
CA SER A 149 -1.76 6.72 7.76
C SER A 149 -1.43 6.09 9.12
N SER A 150 -0.39 5.26 9.19
CA SER A 150 0.15 4.72 10.44
C SER A 150 0.74 5.84 11.31
N GLN A 151 1.48 6.78 10.71
CA GLN A 151 2.01 7.95 11.42
C GLN A 151 0.88 8.85 11.98
N ARG A 152 -0.20 9.08 11.22
CA ARG A 152 -1.39 9.79 11.70
C ARG A 152 -2.10 9.05 12.84
N ALA A 153 -2.21 7.73 12.76
CA ALA A 153 -2.77 6.94 13.84
C ALA A 153 -1.90 7.02 15.11
N GLY A 154 -0.57 7.03 14.96
CA GLY A 154 0.37 7.25 16.05
C GLY A 154 0.25 8.64 16.69
N SER A 155 0.13 9.70 15.88
CA SER A 155 -0.06 11.07 16.41
C SER A 155 -1.39 11.24 17.13
N LEU A 156 -2.46 10.62 16.62
CA LEU A 156 -3.78 10.63 17.29
C LEU A 156 -3.74 9.87 18.63
N LEU A 157 -3.01 8.76 18.71
CA LEU A 157 -2.81 8.04 19.98
C LEU A 157 -2.08 8.90 21.01
N GLN A 158 -1.03 9.62 20.60
CA GLN A 158 -0.34 10.57 21.49
C GLN A 158 -1.25 11.72 21.95
N GLU A 159 -2.10 12.23 21.06
CA GLU A 159 -3.06 13.29 21.41
C GLU A 159 -4.11 12.78 22.41
N ILE A 160 -4.60 11.54 22.24
CA ILE A 160 -5.51 10.89 23.19
C ILE A 160 -4.84 10.67 24.55
N GLU A 161 -3.58 10.21 24.59
CA GLU A 161 -2.82 10.08 25.85
C GLU A 161 -2.62 11.45 26.53
N GLY A 162 -2.36 12.51 25.76
CA GLY A 162 -2.25 13.88 26.27
C GLY A 162 -3.57 14.39 26.86
N LEU A 163 -4.70 14.09 26.20
CA LEU A 163 -6.04 14.42 26.70
C LEU A 163 -6.39 13.63 27.97
N LEU A 164 -6.02 12.35 28.03
CA LEU A 164 -6.21 11.51 29.22
C LEU A 164 -5.42 12.05 30.42
N THR A 165 -4.18 12.48 30.19
CA THR A 165 -3.31 13.06 31.21
C THR A 165 -3.87 14.38 31.73
N ASN A 166 -4.30 15.28 30.82
CA ASN A 166 -4.99 16.52 31.18
C ASN A 166 -6.30 16.28 31.94
N ALA A 167 -7.09 15.27 31.55
CA ALA A 167 -8.32 14.91 32.24
C ALA A 167 -8.03 14.42 33.67
N LYS A 168 -6.94 13.69 33.87
CA LYS A 168 -6.49 13.23 35.18
C LYS A 168 -6.03 14.38 36.08
N GLU A 169 -5.21 15.29 35.56
CA GLU A 169 -4.79 16.51 36.27
C GLU A 169 -5.98 17.40 36.65
N ARG A 170 -6.95 17.57 35.74
CA ARG A 170 -8.21 18.28 36.04
C ARG A 170 -9.03 17.55 37.10
N GLY A 171 -9.06 16.22 37.09
CA GLY A 171 -9.70 15.41 38.14
C GLY A 171 -9.07 15.65 39.52
N GLU A 172 -7.75 15.68 39.60
CA GLU A 172 -7.02 16.02 40.85
C GLU A 172 -7.28 17.47 41.29
N THR A 173 -7.38 18.40 40.34
CA THR A 173 -7.72 19.80 40.64
C THR A 173 -9.14 19.92 41.20
N ILE A 174 -10.12 19.22 40.60
CA ILE A 174 -11.51 19.16 41.09
C ILE A 174 -11.56 18.53 42.49
N HIS A 175 -10.78 17.47 42.73
CA HIS A 175 -10.67 16.88 44.06
C HIS A 175 -10.12 17.87 45.10
N THR A 176 -9.08 18.64 44.74
CA THR A 176 -8.49 19.66 45.61
C THR A 176 -9.48 20.79 45.90
N ILE A 177 -10.22 21.25 44.88
CA ILE A 177 -11.27 22.27 45.04
C ILE A 177 -12.41 21.73 45.92
N SER A 178 -12.79 20.46 45.78
CA SER A 178 -13.79 19.82 46.63
C SER A 178 -13.35 19.75 48.09
N GLU A 179 -12.09 19.43 48.36
CA GLU A 179 -11.52 19.46 49.72
C GLU A 179 -11.48 20.88 50.29
N GLN A 180 -11.08 21.86 49.50
CA GLN A 180 -11.09 23.27 49.91
C GLN A 180 -12.51 23.78 50.19
N ALA A 181 -13.49 23.41 49.37
CA ALA A 181 -14.90 23.74 49.59
C ALA A 181 -15.45 23.08 50.86
N SER A 182 -15.09 21.82 51.12
CA SER A 182 -15.45 21.13 52.37
C SER A 182 -14.81 21.80 53.60
N ALA A 183 -13.54 22.18 53.52
CA ALA A 183 -12.85 22.91 54.58
C ALA A 183 -13.46 24.32 54.81
N ALA A 184 -13.84 25.02 53.73
CA ALA A 184 -14.52 26.31 53.82
C ALA A 184 -15.91 26.18 54.45
N LEU A 185 -16.67 25.13 54.11
CA LEU A 185 -17.96 24.83 54.73
C LEU A 185 -17.79 24.59 56.23
N THR A 186 -16.76 23.81 56.62
CA THR A 186 -16.45 23.54 58.03
C THR A 186 -16.13 24.82 58.79
N LYS A 187 -15.30 25.71 58.22
CA LYS A 187 -15.00 27.04 58.79
C LYS A 187 -16.24 27.94 58.88
N ALA A 188 -17.14 27.88 57.89
CA ALA A 188 -18.40 28.63 57.92
C ALA A 188 -19.31 28.12 59.06
N THR A 189 -19.39 26.81 59.26
CA THR A 189 -20.13 26.21 60.39
C THR A 189 -19.51 26.57 61.74
N GLU A 190 -18.17 26.65 61.84
CA GLU A 190 -17.48 27.13 63.04
C GLU A 190 -17.74 28.62 63.31
N ALA A 191 -17.74 29.45 62.25
CA ALA A 191 -18.07 30.88 62.36
C ALA A 191 -19.53 31.10 62.78
N GLU A 192 -20.46 30.27 62.30
CA GLU A 192 -21.86 30.27 62.72
C GLU A 192 -22.00 29.92 64.21
N ARG A 193 -21.27 28.89 64.69
CA ARG A 193 -21.21 28.56 66.13
C ARG A 193 -20.60 29.69 66.95
N ALA A 194 -19.56 30.36 66.45
CA ALA A 194 -18.94 31.51 67.11
C ALA A 194 -19.90 32.71 67.17
N ALA A 195 -20.62 33.01 66.09
CA ALA A 195 -21.66 34.06 66.05
C ALA A 195 -22.80 33.76 67.03
N THR A 196 -23.22 32.49 67.10
CA THR A 196 -24.22 32.04 68.09
C THR A 196 -23.72 32.21 69.52
N SER A 197 -22.44 31.93 69.78
CA SER A 197 -21.83 32.14 71.11
C SER A 197 -21.72 33.62 71.48
N LEU A 198 -21.40 34.50 70.52
CA LEU A 198 -21.36 35.95 70.70
C LEU A 198 -22.74 36.53 70.93
N ALA A 199 -23.77 36.03 70.25
CA ALA A 199 -25.16 36.40 70.51
C ALA A 199 -25.57 36.05 71.95
N LEU A 200 -25.20 34.86 72.42
CA LEU A 200 -25.43 34.44 73.81
C LEU A 200 -24.66 35.34 74.81
N GLN A 201 -23.45 35.76 74.46
CA GLN A 201 -22.63 36.66 75.27
C GLN A 201 -23.21 38.08 75.30
N ALA A 202 -23.76 38.56 74.19
CA ALA A 202 -24.48 39.84 74.11
C ALA A 202 -25.76 39.82 74.95
N GLU A 203 -26.49 38.71 74.96
CA GLU A 203 -27.66 38.50 75.82
C GLU A 203 -27.27 38.52 77.32
N GLN A 204 -26.14 37.89 77.68
CA GLN A 204 -25.59 37.97 79.03
C GLN A 204 -25.13 39.38 79.42
N HIS A 205 -24.54 40.13 78.49
CA HIS A 205 -24.19 41.53 78.70
C HIS A 205 -25.44 42.40 78.90
N HIS A 206 -26.50 42.18 78.13
CA HIS A 206 -27.80 42.84 78.34
C HIS A 206 -28.37 42.55 79.73
N ALA A 207 -28.29 41.30 80.20
CA ALA A 207 -28.70 40.94 81.56
C ALA A 207 -27.82 41.60 82.63
N ALA A 208 -26.53 41.82 82.36
CA ALA A 208 -25.62 42.52 83.26
C ALA A 208 -25.88 44.04 83.29
N THR A 209 -26.15 44.69 82.15
CA THR A 209 -26.56 46.11 82.11
C THR A 209 -27.88 46.33 82.82
N ALA A 210 -28.86 45.44 82.67
CA ALA A 210 -30.11 45.49 83.44
C ALA A 210 -29.88 45.39 84.96
N ARG A 211 -28.88 44.60 85.41
CA ARG A 211 -28.46 44.55 86.83
C ARG A 211 -27.75 45.83 87.29
N HIS A 212 -26.95 46.45 86.42
CA HIS A 212 -26.31 47.73 86.72
C HIS A 212 -27.34 48.87 86.82
N GLU A 213 -28.38 48.86 85.99
CA GLU A 213 -29.49 49.79 86.07
C GLU A 213 -30.30 49.63 87.37
N ALA A 214 -30.57 48.38 87.78
CA ALA A 214 -31.17 48.09 89.09
C ALA A 214 -30.29 48.56 90.27
N SER A 215 -28.96 48.47 90.13
CA SER A 215 -27.98 48.96 91.11
C SER A 215 -27.91 50.50 91.16
N ALA A 216 -28.06 51.17 90.02
CA ALA A 216 -28.13 52.62 89.94
C ALA A 216 -29.41 53.18 90.58
N LEU A 217 -30.55 52.47 90.43
CA LEU A 217 -31.80 52.81 91.13
C LEU A 217 -31.67 52.66 92.66
N THR A 218 -30.91 51.66 93.14
CA THR A 218 -30.63 51.53 94.58
C THR A 218 -29.66 52.60 95.08
N ALA A 219 -28.67 53.00 94.28
CA ALA A 219 -27.78 54.13 94.60
C ALA A 219 -28.54 55.48 94.64
N SER A 220 -29.52 55.69 93.77
CA SER A 220 -30.41 56.85 93.82
C SER A 220 -31.27 56.88 95.09
N ALA A 221 -31.72 55.72 95.58
CA ALA A 221 -32.43 55.61 96.86
C ALA A 221 -31.53 55.95 98.06
N THR A 222 -30.22 55.64 98.00
CA THR A 222 -29.24 56.02 99.04
C THR A 222 -28.90 57.52 99.06
N ALA A 223 -29.03 58.22 97.92
CA ALA A 223 -28.88 59.68 97.86
C ALA A 223 -30.04 60.40 98.57
N GLN A 224 -31.25 59.84 98.52
CA GLN A 224 -32.42 60.35 99.23
C GLN A 224 -32.25 60.26 100.77
N THR A 225 -31.59 59.20 101.27
CA THR A 225 -31.32 59.01 102.70
C THR A 225 -30.24 59.94 103.25
N ILE A 226 -29.38 60.50 102.38
CA ILE A 226 -28.38 61.51 102.74
C ILE A 226 -29.03 62.90 102.88
N ALA A 227 -30.08 63.19 102.10
CA ALA A 227 -30.86 64.41 102.24
C ALA A 227 -31.62 64.48 103.58
N ASP A 228 -32.12 63.35 104.08
CA ASP A 228 -32.80 63.27 105.38
C ASP A 228 -31.83 63.48 106.57
N ARG A 229 -30.54 63.15 106.40
CA ARG A 229 -29.47 63.39 107.40
C ARG A 229 -29.08 64.87 107.52
N LEU A 230 -29.26 65.67 106.47
CA LEU A 230 -28.98 67.11 106.51
C LEU A 230 -30.02 67.90 107.32
N SER A 231 -31.26 67.39 107.39
CA SER A 231 -32.33 67.93 108.27
C SER A 231 -31.99 67.76 109.76
N GLN A 232 -31.28 66.69 110.10
CA GLN A 232 -30.89 66.34 111.48
C GLN A 232 -29.74 67.21 112.02
N LEU A 233 -28.87 67.73 111.13
CA LEU A 233 -27.80 68.68 111.46
C LEU A 233 -28.32 70.07 111.85
N GLY A 234 -29.52 70.45 111.40
CA GLY A 234 -30.17 71.71 111.79
C GLY A 234 -30.57 71.76 113.28
N ALA A 235 -30.82 70.60 113.89
CA ALA A 235 -31.13 70.49 115.32
C ALA A 235 -29.90 70.62 116.22
N GLU A 236 -28.69 70.39 115.68
CA GLU A 236 -27.41 70.51 116.40
C GLU A 236 -26.89 71.97 116.46
N ILE A 237 -27.41 72.85 115.60
CA ILE A 237 -27.08 74.28 115.59
C ILE A 237 -27.72 75.00 116.79
N GLU A 238 -28.86 74.53 117.30
CA GLU A 238 -29.49 75.10 118.51
C GLU A 238 -28.69 74.82 119.80
N THR A 239 -27.84 73.80 119.79
CA THR A 239 -26.92 73.52 120.92
C THR A 239 -25.66 74.39 120.93
N ALA A 240 -25.40 75.19 119.89
CA ALA A 240 -24.29 76.16 119.85
C ALA A 240 -24.69 77.56 120.37
N LYS A 241 -25.98 77.83 120.48
CA LYS A 241 -26.58 79.11 120.91
C LYS A 241 -26.36 79.42 122.40
N THR A 242 -26.19 78.40 123.23
CA THR A 242 -25.94 78.49 124.68
C THR A 242 -24.51 78.92 125.08
N ARG A 243 -23.63 79.21 124.12
CA ARG A 243 -22.25 79.68 124.38
C ARG A 243 -21.99 81.15 124.01
N LEU A 244 -23.02 81.89 123.59
CA LEU A 244 -22.88 83.29 123.13
C LEU A 244 -23.67 84.32 123.97
N GLU A 245 -24.09 83.96 125.18
CA GLU A 245 -24.78 84.86 126.14
C GLU A 245 -23.83 85.91 126.77
N GLU A 246 -22.52 85.85 126.52
CA GLU A 246 -21.54 86.79 127.11
C GLU A 246 -21.12 87.93 126.15
N GLN A 247 -21.56 87.93 124.88
CA GLN A 247 -21.32 89.03 123.93
C GLN A 247 -22.57 89.91 123.65
N GLU A 248 -23.63 89.73 124.43
CA GLU A 248 -25.00 90.18 124.17
C GLU A 248 -25.21 91.72 124.14
N ILE A 249 -24.38 92.51 124.81
CA ILE A 249 -24.69 93.94 125.01
C ILE A 249 -24.16 94.87 123.90
N ARG A 250 -23.13 94.46 123.13
CA ARG A 250 -22.59 95.28 122.01
C ARG A 250 -22.97 94.78 120.62
N ILE A 251 -23.54 93.58 120.51
CA ILE A 251 -23.92 92.98 119.24
C ILE A 251 -25.36 93.33 118.82
N SER A 252 -26.29 93.62 119.74
CA SER A 252 -27.73 93.81 119.42
C SER A 252 -28.03 94.89 118.37
N ALA A 253 -27.21 95.94 118.31
CA ALA A 253 -27.36 97.02 117.33
C ALA A 253 -26.86 96.65 115.93
N LEU A 254 -25.82 95.80 115.82
CA LEU A 254 -25.32 95.29 114.53
C LEU A 254 -26.10 94.04 114.07
N LEU A 255 -26.74 93.31 114.98
CA LEU A 255 -27.49 92.09 114.68
C LEU A 255 -28.80 92.37 113.93
N SER A 256 -29.53 93.44 114.25
CA SER A 256 -30.81 93.73 113.57
C SER A 256 -30.63 94.11 112.09
N THR A 257 -29.51 94.75 111.76
CA THR A 257 -29.16 95.11 110.38
C THR A 257 -28.64 93.88 109.62
N PHE A 258 -27.84 93.03 110.28
CA PHE A 258 -27.33 91.80 109.69
C PHE A 258 -28.40 90.70 109.55
N GLU A 259 -29.36 90.56 110.48
CA GLU A 259 -30.48 89.61 110.42
C GLU A 259 -31.43 89.91 109.26
N ASN A 260 -31.77 91.19 109.06
CA ASN A 260 -32.62 91.58 107.93
C ASN A 260 -31.92 91.32 106.58
N SER A 261 -30.62 91.61 106.47
CA SER A 261 -29.86 91.35 105.24
C SER A 261 -29.57 89.86 105.01
N SER A 262 -29.25 89.09 106.05
CA SER A 262 -28.99 87.64 105.93
C SER A 262 -30.27 86.84 105.69
N SER A 263 -31.38 87.17 106.34
CA SER A 263 -32.69 86.54 106.07
C SER A 263 -33.14 86.77 104.62
N THR A 264 -32.96 88.00 104.11
CA THR A 264 -33.26 88.33 102.70
C THR A 264 -32.33 87.60 101.73
N ALA A 265 -31.03 87.49 102.05
CA ALA A 265 -30.08 86.76 101.21
C ALA A 265 -30.29 85.24 101.24
N LEU A 266 -30.64 84.67 102.40
CA LEU A 266 -30.89 83.23 102.57
C LEU A 266 -32.19 82.81 101.90
N THR A 267 -33.24 83.62 101.99
CA THR A 267 -34.51 83.39 101.28
C THR A 267 -34.34 83.56 99.78
N GLY A 268 -33.57 84.55 99.32
CA GLY A 268 -33.17 84.70 97.92
C GLY A 268 -32.40 83.48 97.40
N PHE A 269 -31.40 83.01 98.15
CA PHE A 269 -30.61 81.84 97.79
C PHE A 269 -31.43 80.54 97.79
N GLN A 270 -32.29 80.32 98.79
CA GLN A 270 -33.21 79.17 98.82
C GLN A 270 -34.17 79.18 97.63
N THR A 271 -34.69 80.34 97.25
CA THR A 271 -35.57 80.48 96.08
C THR A 271 -34.82 80.15 94.79
N SER A 272 -33.62 80.69 94.59
CA SER A 272 -32.79 80.38 93.42
C SER A 272 -32.33 78.91 93.39
N ALA A 273 -32.01 78.31 94.53
CA ALA A 273 -31.66 76.90 94.60
C ALA A 273 -32.86 75.99 94.26
N HIS A 274 -34.07 76.37 94.68
CA HIS A 274 -35.30 75.64 94.36
C HIS A 274 -35.71 75.78 92.88
N GLU A 275 -35.54 76.96 92.30
CA GLU A 275 -35.73 77.18 90.86
C GLU A 275 -34.70 76.41 90.02
N LEU A 276 -33.43 76.43 90.43
CA LEU A 276 -32.37 75.69 89.73
C LEU A 276 -32.61 74.17 89.82
N ARG A 277 -33.08 73.67 90.96
CA ARG A 277 -33.47 72.25 91.13
C ARG A 277 -34.65 71.88 90.22
N ASN A 278 -35.71 72.68 90.23
CA ASN A 278 -36.90 72.39 89.42
C ASN A 278 -36.58 72.45 87.92
N THR A 279 -35.73 73.38 87.49
CA THR A 279 -35.32 73.51 86.08
C THR A 279 -34.38 72.38 85.66
N THR A 280 -33.47 71.93 86.54
CA THR A 280 -32.60 70.77 86.26
C THR A 280 -33.35 69.43 86.27
N GLU A 281 -34.31 69.23 87.19
CA GLU A 281 -35.21 68.06 87.17
C GLU A 281 -36.07 68.03 85.89
N ALA A 282 -36.64 69.17 85.48
CA ALA A 282 -37.40 69.25 84.23
C ALA A 282 -36.54 68.99 82.98
N ALA A 283 -35.32 69.54 82.93
CA ALA A 283 -34.40 69.33 81.82
C ALA A 283 -33.90 67.87 81.73
N THR A 284 -33.58 67.25 82.87
CA THR A 284 -33.15 65.84 82.92
C THR A 284 -34.28 64.88 82.56
N GLN A 285 -35.52 65.16 82.96
CA GLN A 285 -36.67 64.36 82.58
C GLN A 285 -36.96 64.44 81.07
N LYS A 286 -36.89 65.64 80.48
CA LYS A 286 -37.04 65.83 79.04
C LYS A 286 -35.96 65.09 78.23
N LEU A 287 -34.71 65.14 78.70
CA LEU A 287 -33.60 64.43 78.07
C LEU A 287 -33.79 62.90 78.16
N ARG A 288 -34.31 62.40 79.28
CA ARG A 288 -34.60 60.98 79.48
C ARG A 288 -35.68 60.48 78.53
N GLU A 289 -36.77 61.24 78.37
CA GLU A 289 -37.84 60.92 77.42
C GLU A 289 -37.34 60.92 75.96
N GLU A 290 -36.46 61.86 75.60
CA GLU A 290 -35.89 61.94 74.25
C GLU A 290 -34.93 60.78 73.95
N ILE A 291 -34.11 60.37 74.93
CA ILE A 291 -33.22 59.19 74.83
C ILE A 291 -34.04 57.90 74.67
N THR A 292 -35.09 57.70 75.48
CA THR A 292 -35.95 56.51 75.37
C THR A 292 -36.62 56.43 74.00
N ARG A 293 -37.16 57.56 73.51
CA ARG A 293 -37.78 57.60 72.18
C ARG A 293 -36.80 57.30 71.05
N LEU A 294 -35.56 57.79 71.14
CA LEU A 294 -34.49 57.50 70.18
C LEU A 294 -34.10 56.02 70.19
N ALA A 295 -34.00 55.41 71.37
CA ALA A 295 -33.70 53.99 71.51
C ALA A 295 -34.80 53.11 70.89
N GLU A 296 -36.07 53.37 71.21
CA GLU A 296 -37.22 52.64 70.65
C GLU A 296 -37.28 52.78 69.12
N THR A 297 -36.97 53.96 68.59
CA THR A 297 -36.97 54.21 67.14
C THR A 297 -35.83 53.47 66.43
N GLN A 298 -34.64 53.43 67.05
CA GLN A 298 -33.50 52.67 66.51
C GLN A 298 -33.75 51.17 66.54
N GLU A 299 -34.31 50.65 67.64
CA GLU A 299 -34.63 49.23 67.79
C GLU A 299 -35.65 48.78 66.75
N ALA A 300 -36.75 49.53 66.59
CA ALA A 300 -37.75 49.24 65.56
C ALA A 300 -37.18 49.30 64.13
N SER A 301 -36.25 50.23 63.86
CA SER A 301 -35.61 50.34 62.55
C SER A 301 -34.63 49.20 62.28
N ALA A 302 -33.86 48.77 63.29
CA ALA A 302 -32.95 47.63 63.19
C ALA A 302 -33.73 46.32 62.97
N ASP A 303 -34.83 46.13 63.70
CA ASP A 303 -35.67 44.94 63.64
C ASP A 303 -36.35 44.79 62.28
N LYS A 304 -36.78 45.92 61.69
CA LYS A 304 -37.30 45.96 60.32
C LYS A 304 -36.23 45.61 59.28
N LEU A 305 -35.03 46.17 59.39
CA LEU A 305 -33.92 45.87 58.48
C LEU A 305 -33.51 44.40 58.55
N LEU A 306 -33.47 43.80 59.74
CA LEU A 306 -33.17 42.38 59.92
C LEU A 306 -34.22 41.50 59.25
N LYS A 307 -35.51 41.79 59.44
CA LYS A 307 -36.63 41.05 58.81
C LYS A 307 -36.60 41.16 57.28
N ASP A 308 -36.41 42.37 56.74
CA ASP A 308 -36.32 42.59 55.29
C ASP A 308 -35.10 41.89 54.68
N THR A 309 -33.96 41.90 55.38
CA THR A 309 -32.74 41.26 54.90
C THR A 309 -32.85 39.73 54.93
N ALA A 310 -33.43 39.18 56.00
CA ALA A 310 -33.69 37.73 56.11
C ALA A 310 -34.65 37.25 55.01
N ALA A 311 -35.75 37.98 54.77
CA ALA A 311 -36.72 37.62 53.74
C ALA A 311 -36.11 37.68 52.32
N LYS A 312 -35.25 38.67 52.03
CA LYS A 312 -34.51 38.76 50.77
C LYS A 312 -33.49 37.65 50.59
N LEU A 313 -32.82 37.24 51.67
CA LEU A 313 -31.85 36.14 51.64
C LEU A 313 -32.55 34.81 51.34
N GLU A 314 -33.70 34.55 51.97
CA GLU A 314 -34.50 33.34 51.76
C GLU A 314 -35.07 33.27 50.33
N THR A 315 -35.57 34.38 49.80
CA THR A 315 -36.02 34.45 48.39
C THR A 315 -34.85 34.28 47.41
N SER A 316 -33.67 34.79 47.73
CA SER A 316 -32.48 34.58 46.90
C SER A 316 -31.99 33.13 46.93
N GLN A 317 -32.00 32.47 48.09
CA GLN A 317 -31.59 31.07 48.23
C GLN A 317 -32.54 30.13 47.47
N THR A 318 -33.84 30.29 47.69
CA THR A 318 -34.87 29.51 46.97
C THR A 318 -34.82 29.73 45.46
N GLY A 319 -34.56 30.97 45.01
CA GLY A 319 -34.34 31.29 43.59
C GLY A 319 -33.10 30.59 43.02
N HIS A 320 -31.98 30.56 43.76
CA HIS A 320 -30.77 29.86 43.35
C HIS A 320 -30.96 28.35 43.26
N ASP A 321 -31.60 27.73 44.25
CA ASP A 321 -31.83 26.28 44.28
C ASP A 321 -32.75 25.86 43.13
N THR A 322 -33.83 26.61 42.89
CA THR A 322 -34.75 26.36 41.78
C THR A 322 -34.04 26.47 40.42
N ALA A 323 -33.20 27.49 40.25
CA ALA A 323 -32.42 27.66 39.02
C ALA A 323 -31.39 26.53 38.82
N LEU A 324 -30.77 26.05 39.90
CA LEU A 324 -29.80 24.97 39.87
C LEU A 324 -30.46 23.63 39.50
N GLU A 325 -31.63 23.32 40.06
CA GLU A 325 -32.39 22.12 39.70
C GLU A 325 -32.88 22.15 38.25
N ALA A 326 -33.41 23.29 37.79
CA ALA A 326 -33.84 23.44 36.41
C ALA A 326 -32.66 23.25 35.43
N ASN A 327 -31.48 23.76 35.76
CA ASN A 327 -30.28 23.63 34.93
C ASN A 327 -29.75 22.19 34.94
N ARG A 328 -29.78 21.50 36.10
CA ARG A 328 -29.45 20.06 36.19
C ARG A 328 -30.41 19.21 35.36
N ALA A 329 -31.71 19.47 35.43
CA ALA A 329 -32.71 18.73 34.64
C ALA A 329 -32.52 18.95 33.13
N ALA A 330 -32.31 20.20 32.69
CA ALA A 330 -32.08 20.53 31.29
C ALA A 330 -30.78 19.89 30.75
N ASN A 331 -29.69 19.94 31.52
CA ASN A 331 -28.42 19.32 31.13
C ASN A 331 -28.53 17.79 31.07
N ASN A 332 -29.21 17.16 32.03
CA ASN A 332 -29.42 15.72 32.03
C ASN A 332 -30.24 15.25 30.83
N GLU A 333 -31.32 15.96 30.48
CA GLU A 333 -32.11 15.59 29.30
C GLU A 333 -31.33 15.79 28.00
N THR A 334 -30.57 16.88 27.89
CA THR A 334 -29.70 17.13 26.73
C THR A 334 -28.63 16.03 26.59
N ALA A 335 -28.02 15.61 27.70
CA ALA A 335 -27.05 14.52 27.72
C ALA A 335 -27.70 13.20 27.30
N ARG A 336 -28.89 12.88 27.82
CA ARG A 336 -29.63 11.66 27.50
C ARG A 336 -29.95 11.57 26.00
N VAL A 337 -30.53 12.63 25.42
CA VAL A 337 -30.86 12.70 23.99
C VAL A 337 -29.61 12.59 23.12
N THR A 338 -28.51 13.23 23.51
CA THR A 338 -27.25 13.17 22.77
C THR A 338 -26.66 11.76 22.79
N ILE A 339 -26.65 11.10 23.96
CA ILE A 339 -26.16 9.72 24.09
C ILE A 339 -27.01 8.75 23.26
N GLU A 340 -28.33 8.90 23.29
CA GLU A 340 -29.24 8.03 22.54
C GLU A 340 -29.06 8.18 21.02
N LYS A 341 -28.91 9.43 20.55
CA LYS A 341 -28.59 9.72 19.16
C LYS A 341 -27.24 9.12 18.75
N LEU A 342 -26.18 9.36 19.54
CA LEU A 342 -24.84 8.84 19.26
C LEU A 342 -24.83 7.31 19.18
N ASN A 343 -25.55 6.65 20.09
CA ASN A 343 -25.65 5.19 20.12
C ASN A 343 -26.38 4.65 18.88
N SER A 344 -27.44 5.35 18.42
CA SER A 344 -28.16 4.96 17.20
C SER A 344 -27.30 5.11 15.93
N GLU A 345 -26.54 6.21 15.82
CA GLU A 345 -25.61 6.47 14.71
C GLU A 345 -24.47 5.44 14.71
N PHE A 346 -23.93 5.12 15.89
CA PHE A 346 -22.88 4.12 16.03
C PHE A 346 -23.35 2.72 15.62
N GLN A 347 -24.55 2.30 16.04
CA GLN A 347 -25.10 1.00 15.61
C GLN A 347 -25.39 0.95 14.10
N ALA A 348 -25.84 2.05 13.50
CA ALA A 348 -26.05 2.13 12.06
C ALA A 348 -24.71 2.00 11.30
N ALA A 349 -23.68 2.72 11.76
CA ALA A 349 -22.34 2.66 11.18
C ALA A 349 -21.70 1.26 11.30
N LEU A 350 -21.90 0.58 12.44
CA LEU A 350 -21.43 -0.80 12.62
C LEU A 350 -22.09 -1.77 11.62
N LYS A 351 -23.42 -1.70 11.47
CA LYS A 351 -24.13 -2.54 10.49
C LYS A 351 -23.70 -2.28 9.05
N GLU A 352 -23.48 -1.00 8.70
CA GLU A 352 -22.99 -0.64 7.37
C GLU A 352 -21.58 -1.20 7.12
N GLN A 353 -20.70 -1.13 8.11
CA GLN A 353 -19.36 -1.69 8.01
C GLN A 353 -19.38 -3.22 7.90
N GLU A 354 -20.15 -3.91 8.73
CA GLU A 354 -20.30 -5.38 8.65
C GLU A 354 -20.78 -5.83 7.26
N ALA A 355 -21.75 -5.11 6.67
CA ALA A 355 -22.22 -5.40 5.32
C ALA A 355 -21.12 -5.22 4.25
N LYS A 356 -20.30 -4.15 4.36
CA LYS A 356 -19.16 -3.92 3.45
C LYS A 356 -18.08 -4.99 3.61
N TYR A 357 -17.80 -5.42 4.83
CA TYR A 357 -16.82 -6.48 5.10
C TYR A 357 -17.25 -7.83 4.51
N GLU A 358 -18.52 -8.23 4.65
CA GLU A 358 -19.00 -9.48 4.05
C GLU A 358 -19.05 -9.43 2.52
N ASP A 359 -19.40 -8.28 1.92
CA ASP A 359 -19.35 -8.09 0.47
C ASP A 359 -17.91 -8.23 -0.07
N HIS A 360 -16.94 -7.55 0.55
CA HIS A 360 -15.53 -7.68 0.19
C HIS A 360 -15.00 -9.10 0.38
N ARG A 361 -15.39 -9.78 1.47
CA ARG A 361 -14.99 -11.18 1.70
C ARG A 361 -15.53 -12.11 0.62
N THR A 362 -16.76 -11.88 0.18
CA THR A 362 -17.41 -12.68 -0.87
C THR A 362 -16.72 -12.46 -2.22
N GLN A 363 -16.47 -11.20 -2.60
CA GLN A 363 -15.76 -10.85 -3.84
C GLN A 363 -14.34 -11.43 -3.87
N ALA A 364 -13.60 -11.31 -2.75
CA ALA A 364 -12.25 -11.86 -2.65
C ALA A 364 -12.23 -13.39 -2.79
N LYS A 365 -13.24 -14.07 -2.23
CA LYS A 365 -13.38 -15.52 -2.37
C LYS A 365 -13.69 -15.92 -3.82
N GLU A 366 -14.59 -15.21 -4.49
CA GLU A 366 -14.91 -15.46 -5.90
C GLU A 366 -13.69 -15.22 -6.82
N GLU A 367 -12.91 -14.16 -6.59
CA GLU A 367 -11.65 -13.93 -7.31
C GLU A 367 -10.63 -15.04 -7.03
N TYR A 368 -10.48 -15.46 -5.78
CA TYR A 368 -9.58 -16.54 -5.42
C TYR A 368 -9.95 -17.85 -6.15
N ASP A 369 -11.21 -18.25 -6.10
CA ASP A 369 -11.69 -19.47 -6.77
C ASP A 369 -11.50 -19.37 -8.30
N ARG A 370 -11.69 -18.18 -8.88
CA ARG A 370 -11.43 -17.93 -10.30
C ARG A 370 -9.94 -18.08 -10.65
N LEU A 371 -9.04 -17.49 -9.86
CA LEU A 371 -7.59 -17.61 -10.08
C LEU A 371 -7.12 -19.07 -9.97
N VAL A 372 -7.62 -19.81 -8.99
CA VAL A 372 -7.29 -21.23 -8.83
C VAL A 372 -7.75 -22.05 -10.04
N SER A 373 -8.97 -21.80 -10.54
CA SER A 373 -9.48 -22.45 -11.75
C SER A 373 -8.66 -22.12 -12.99
N GLU A 374 -8.20 -20.87 -13.13
CA GLU A 374 -7.37 -20.44 -14.24
C GLU A 374 -5.96 -21.04 -14.20
N LEU A 375 -5.38 -21.16 -12.99
CA LEU A 375 -4.10 -21.85 -12.76
C LEU A 375 -4.16 -23.33 -13.13
N ASP A 376 -5.21 -24.05 -12.71
CA ASP A 376 -5.39 -25.46 -13.03
C ASP A 376 -5.51 -25.68 -14.55
N LYS A 377 -6.25 -24.78 -15.22
CA LYS A 377 -6.36 -24.79 -16.69
C LYS A 377 -5.03 -24.53 -17.38
N LEU A 378 -4.24 -23.56 -16.89
CA LEU A 378 -2.90 -23.26 -17.41
C LEU A 378 -1.93 -24.43 -17.17
N GLU A 379 -1.97 -25.08 -16.00
CA GLU A 379 -1.18 -26.27 -15.71
C GLU A 379 -1.51 -27.40 -16.70
N GLY A 380 -2.80 -27.65 -16.95
CA GLY A 380 -3.25 -28.63 -17.95
C GLY A 380 -2.78 -28.31 -19.37
N GLN A 381 -2.81 -27.04 -19.76
CA GLN A 381 -2.30 -26.58 -21.07
C GLN A 381 -0.78 -26.73 -21.17
N ILE A 382 -0.04 -26.40 -20.12
CA ILE A 382 1.42 -26.55 -20.06
C ILE A 382 1.79 -28.03 -20.18
N LYS A 383 1.16 -28.92 -19.39
CA LYS A 383 1.37 -30.36 -19.50
C LYS A 383 1.07 -30.86 -20.91
N GLY A 384 -0.09 -30.50 -21.48
CA GLY A 384 -0.48 -30.89 -22.83
C GLY A 384 0.48 -30.40 -23.93
N SER A 385 0.97 -29.16 -23.81
CA SER A 385 1.93 -28.58 -24.77
C SER A 385 3.33 -29.20 -24.66
N ILE A 386 3.82 -29.46 -23.44
CA ILE A 386 5.10 -30.13 -23.21
C ILE A 386 5.03 -31.57 -23.75
N LEU A 387 3.96 -32.30 -23.45
CA LEU A 387 3.71 -33.66 -23.96
C LEU A 387 3.70 -33.69 -25.50
N ARG A 388 2.97 -32.76 -26.13
CA ARG A 388 2.85 -32.67 -27.59
C ARG A 388 4.15 -32.21 -28.27
N ALA A 389 4.94 -31.35 -27.62
CA ALA A 389 6.19 -30.83 -28.17
C ALA A 389 7.39 -31.76 -28.00
N THR A 390 7.46 -32.54 -26.90
CA THR A 390 8.68 -33.30 -26.56
C THR A 390 8.66 -34.76 -27.00
N GLY A 391 7.57 -35.49 -26.78
CA GLY A 391 7.48 -36.91 -27.15
C GLY A 391 7.20 -37.12 -28.64
N PHE A 392 6.14 -36.49 -29.14
CA PHE A 392 5.60 -36.76 -30.47
C PHE A 392 6.44 -36.12 -31.60
N THR A 393 6.82 -34.86 -31.47
CA THR A 393 7.58 -34.14 -32.52
C THR A 393 9.01 -34.67 -32.66
N LEU A 394 9.68 -34.99 -31.55
CA LEU A 394 11.05 -35.50 -31.57
C LEU A 394 11.10 -36.91 -32.19
N PHE A 395 10.20 -37.81 -31.77
CA PHE A 395 10.05 -39.13 -32.36
C PHE A 395 9.79 -39.06 -33.87
N HIS A 396 8.84 -38.23 -34.30
CA HIS A 396 8.48 -38.10 -35.71
C HIS A 396 9.64 -37.52 -36.55
N SER A 397 10.41 -36.59 -35.99
CA SER A 397 11.58 -36.02 -36.66
C SER A 397 12.70 -37.06 -36.87
N PHE A 398 12.94 -37.93 -35.88
CA PHE A 398 13.92 -39.02 -36.00
C PHE A 398 13.43 -40.14 -36.91
N GLN A 399 12.15 -40.49 -36.83
CA GLN A 399 11.55 -41.49 -37.70
C GLN A 399 11.59 -41.06 -39.17
N LYS A 400 11.17 -39.81 -39.47
CA LYS A 400 11.24 -39.27 -40.84
C LYS A 400 12.67 -39.28 -41.37
N ARG A 401 13.64 -38.92 -40.53
CA ARG A 401 15.06 -38.96 -40.92
C ARG A 401 15.57 -40.38 -41.17
N GLN A 402 15.13 -41.35 -40.37
CA GLN A 402 15.42 -42.75 -40.58
C GLN A 402 14.83 -43.25 -41.93
N GLU A 403 13.58 -42.92 -42.24
CA GLU A 403 12.91 -43.30 -43.49
C GLU A 403 13.61 -42.71 -44.73
N ASP A 404 14.06 -41.46 -44.65
CA ASP A 404 14.87 -40.83 -45.70
C ASP A 404 16.20 -41.59 -45.91
N LEU A 405 16.86 -42.01 -44.82
CA LEU A 405 18.11 -42.77 -44.88
C LEU A 405 17.91 -44.20 -45.42
N VAL A 406 16.79 -44.87 -45.10
CA VAL A 406 16.42 -46.16 -45.71
C VAL A 406 16.29 -46.02 -47.23
N SER A 407 15.69 -44.92 -47.70
CA SER A 407 15.53 -44.64 -49.12
C SER A 407 16.88 -44.35 -49.80
N SER A 408 17.75 -43.57 -49.14
CA SER A 408 19.13 -43.30 -49.57
C SER A 408 19.99 -44.57 -49.64
N LYS A 409 19.95 -45.43 -48.61
CA LYS A 409 20.61 -46.74 -48.61
C LYS A 409 20.17 -47.62 -49.77
N LYS A 410 18.86 -47.70 -50.05
CA LYS A 410 18.32 -48.44 -51.20
C LYS A 410 18.82 -47.87 -52.52
N TYR A 411 18.97 -46.55 -52.64
CA TYR A 411 19.56 -45.91 -53.81
C TYR A 411 21.01 -46.33 -54.04
N TRP A 412 21.86 -46.27 -53.00
CA TRP A 412 23.26 -46.67 -53.09
C TRP A 412 23.45 -48.16 -53.36
N ALA A 413 22.60 -49.03 -52.78
CA ALA A 413 22.60 -50.46 -53.08
C ALA A 413 22.27 -50.74 -54.56
N LYS A 414 21.26 -50.06 -55.11
CA LYS A 414 20.89 -50.18 -56.54
C LYS A 414 22.01 -49.69 -57.46
N ARG A 415 22.65 -48.56 -57.11
CA ARG A 415 23.80 -48.02 -57.87
C ARG A 415 25.01 -48.95 -57.82
N LEU A 416 25.32 -49.53 -56.67
CA LEU A 416 26.39 -50.52 -56.52
C LEU A 416 26.11 -51.75 -57.39
N ALA A 417 24.90 -52.30 -57.33
CA ALA A 417 24.50 -53.44 -58.16
C ALA A 417 24.61 -53.13 -59.67
N TYR A 418 24.23 -51.91 -60.07
CA TYR A 418 24.36 -51.46 -61.46
C TYR A 418 25.82 -51.37 -61.92
N VAL A 419 26.71 -50.75 -61.13
CA VAL A 419 28.14 -50.63 -61.48
C VAL A 419 28.81 -52.01 -61.55
N VAL A 420 28.49 -52.90 -60.60
CA VAL A 420 28.98 -54.30 -60.62
C VAL A 420 28.44 -55.05 -61.83
N GLY A 421 27.17 -54.87 -62.19
CA GLY A 421 26.56 -55.46 -63.38
C GLY A 421 27.22 -55.02 -64.68
N ILE A 422 27.52 -53.72 -64.82
CA ILE A 422 28.28 -53.19 -65.97
C ILE A 422 29.69 -53.80 -66.00
N SER A 423 30.37 -53.86 -64.86
CA SER A 423 31.70 -54.46 -64.77
C SER A 423 31.70 -55.91 -65.25
N LEU A 424 30.68 -56.68 -64.89
CA LEU A 424 30.52 -58.07 -65.32
C LEU A 424 30.20 -58.16 -66.81
N ALA A 425 29.29 -57.33 -67.32
CA ALA A 425 28.91 -57.30 -68.74
C ALA A 425 30.09 -56.90 -69.64
N LEU A 426 30.88 -55.89 -69.25
CA LEU A 426 32.11 -55.50 -69.95
C LEU A 426 33.15 -56.62 -69.92
N SER A 427 33.26 -57.34 -68.80
CA SER A 427 34.17 -58.49 -68.69
C SER A 427 33.76 -59.65 -69.60
N ILE A 428 32.47 -59.96 -69.69
CA ILE A 428 31.94 -61.01 -70.58
C ILE A 428 32.09 -60.60 -72.06
N GLY A 429 31.69 -59.38 -72.42
CA GLY A 429 31.83 -58.86 -73.79
C GLY A 429 33.29 -58.85 -74.25
N PHE A 430 34.22 -58.59 -73.34
CA PHE A 430 35.66 -58.68 -73.62
C PHE A 430 36.13 -60.12 -73.88
N ILE A 431 35.65 -61.12 -73.12
CA ILE A 431 35.97 -62.54 -73.37
C ILE A 431 35.52 -62.95 -74.79
N PHE A 432 34.35 -62.48 -75.23
CA PHE A 432 33.89 -62.69 -76.62
C PHE A 432 34.77 -61.96 -77.64
N TYR A 433 35.18 -60.73 -77.37
CA TYR A 433 36.01 -59.92 -78.27
C TYR A 433 37.44 -60.48 -78.44
N VAL A 434 38.07 -60.97 -77.37
CA VAL A 434 39.44 -61.54 -77.40
C VAL A 434 39.51 -62.84 -78.19
N ASN A 435 38.43 -63.61 -78.26
CA ASN A 435 38.37 -64.78 -79.17
C ASN A 435 38.50 -64.40 -80.66
N PHE A 436 38.36 -63.12 -81.01
CA PHE A 436 38.38 -62.64 -82.40
C PHE A 436 39.67 -61.89 -82.80
N VAL A 437 40.50 -61.46 -81.83
CA VAL A 437 41.68 -60.60 -82.09
C VAL A 437 42.94 -61.24 -81.50
N LYS A 438 43.96 -61.49 -82.33
CA LYS A 438 45.21 -62.17 -81.94
C LYS A 438 46.29 -61.25 -81.33
N ASP A 439 46.15 -59.93 -81.43
CA ASP A 439 47.15 -58.97 -80.95
C ASP A 439 46.75 -58.29 -79.63
N PHE A 440 47.56 -58.53 -78.59
CA PHE A 440 47.28 -58.18 -77.19
C PHE A 440 47.64 -56.73 -76.78
N GLY A 441 48.36 -55.98 -77.62
CA GLY A 441 49.00 -54.72 -77.21
C GLY A 441 48.02 -53.58 -76.84
N PRO A 442 47.22 -53.07 -77.79
CA PRO A 442 46.34 -51.92 -77.52
C PRO A 442 45.15 -52.24 -76.60
N ALA A 443 44.65 -53.48 -76.66
CA ALA A 443 43.48 -53.92 -75.88
C ALA A 443 43.74 -53.95 -74.37
N PHE A 444 44.99 -54.19 -73.94
CA PHE A 444 45.36 -54.23 -72.52
C PHE A 444 45.31 -52.85 -71.86
N TYR A 445 45.86 -51.82 -72.51
CA TYR A 445 45.86 -50.45 -71.96
C TYR A 445 44.44 -49.85 -71.93
N LEU A 446 43.60 -50.18 -72.90
CA LEU A 446 42.19 -49.82 -72.89
C LEU A 446 41.46 -50.42 -71.68
N LYS A 447 41.74 -51.71 -71.36
CA LYS A 447 41.19 -52.38 -70.18
C LYS A 447 41.66 -51.73 -68.87
N LEU A 448 42.94 -51.37 -68.78
CA LEU A 448 43.47 -50.71 -67.59
C LEU A 448 42.79 -49.34 -67.37
N SER A 449 42.63 -48.55 -68.43
CA SER A 449 41.98 -47.23 -68.37
C SER A 449 40.50 -47.30 -68.01
N VAL A 450 39.78 -48.35 -68.41
CA VAL A 450 38.35 -48.54 -68.10
C VAL A 450 38.14 -49.20 -66.73
N SER A 451 39.04 -50.11 -66.32
CA SER A 451 38.93 -50.80 -65.03
C SER A 451 39.15 -49.90 -63.84
N LEU A 452 40.09 -48.95 -63.91
CA LEU A 452 40.42 -48.04 -62.79
C LEU A 452 39.21 -47.19 -62.34
N PRO A 453 38.47 -46.48 -63.22
CA PRO A 453 37.25 -45.78 -62.85
C PRO A 453 36.16 -46.69 -62.28
N ILE A 454 36.01 -47.92 -62.82
CA ILE A 454 34.99 -48.87 -62.35
C ILE A 454 35.32 -49.36 -60.93
N ILE A 455 36.59 -49.69 -60.66
CA ILE A 455 37.04 -50.12 -59.33
C ILE A 455 36.84 -48.99 -58.31
N TYR A 456 37.19 -47.76 -58.69
CA TYR A 456 36.94 -46.59 -57.85
C TYR A 456 35.43 -46.38 -57.60
N ALA A 457 34.59 -46.53 -58.62
CA ALA A 457 33.14 -46.40 -58.48
C ALA A 457 32.54 -47.48 -57.55
N ILE A 458 33.00 -48.73 -57.65
CA ILE A 458 32.58 -49.81 -56.74
C ILE A 458 32.99 -49.50 -55.30
N TRP A 459 34.24 -49.05 -55.09
CA TRP A 459 34.73 -48.64 -53.78
C TRP A 459 33.91 -47.49 -53.20
N PHE A 460 33.71 -46.43 -53.98
CA PHE A 460 32.98 -45.24 -53.53
C PHE A 460 31.53 -45.59 -53.17
N CYS A 461 30.84 -46.37 -54.01
CA CYS A 461 29.47 -46.82 -53.71
C CYS A 461 29.40 -47.73 -52.48
N SER A 462 30.42 -48.57 -52.24
CA SER A 462 30.49 -49.41 -51.03
C SER A 462 30.67 -48.60 -49.75
N VAL A 463 31.55 -47.59 -49.76
CA VAL A 463 31.77 -46.69 -48.62
C VAL A 463 30.52 -45.86 -48.31
N GLN A 464 29.87 -45.30 -49.33
CA GLN A 464 28.64 -44.52 -49.12
C GLN A 464 27.50 -45.39 -48.60
N TYR A 465 27.34 -46.61 -49.13
CA TYR A 465 26.33 -47.55 -48.60
C TYR A 465 26.57 -47.90 -47.13
N SER A 466 27.82 -48.14 -46.73
CA SER A 466 28.16 -48.43 -45.33
C SER A 466 27.88 -47.24 -44.40
N ARG A 467 28.20 -46.03 -44.84
CA ARG A 467 27.93 -44.79 -44.09
C ARG A 467 26.43 -44.57 -43.88
N GLU A 468 25.64 -44.69 -44.94
CA GLU A 468 24.18 -44.50 -44.87
C GLU A 468 23.51 -45.56 -43.99
N ARG A 469 23.98 -46.82 -44.02
CA ARG A 469 23.50 -47.87 -43.11
C ARG A 469 23.84 -47.56 -41.65
N ARG A 470 25.04 -47.07 -41.35
CA ARG A 470 25.42 -46.68 -39.98
C ARG A 470 24.51 -45.56 -39.46
N LEU A 471 24.21 -44.57 -40.29
CA LEU A 471 23.31 -43.48 -39.92
C LEU A 471 21.87 -43.98 -39.70
N GLU A 472 21.36 -44.88 -40.55
CA GLU A 472 20.05 -45.51 -40.37
C GLU A 472 19.93 -46.20 -39.00
N GLU A 473 20.92 -47.01 -38.61
CA GLU A 473 20.94 -47.72 -37.34
C GLU A 473 21.00 -46.76 -36.14
N GLU A 474 21.74 -45.66 -36.24
CA GLU A 474 21.83 -44.62 -35.20
C GLU A 474 20.52 -43.85 -35.02
N TYR A 475 19.87 -43.45 -36.11
CA TYR A 475 18.57 -42.76 -36.04
C TYR A 475 17.43 -43.70 -35.60
N ALA A 476 17.50 -44.99 -35.96
CA ALA A 476 16.57 -46.00 -35.47
C ALA A 476 16.67 -46.18 -33.94
N PHE A 477 17.90 -46.21 -33.42
CA PHE A 477 18.15 -46.28 -31.98
C PHE A 477 17.62 -45.04 -31.25
N LYS A 478 17.92 -43.84 -31.76
CA LYS A 478 17.42 -42.56 -31.21
C LYS A 478 15.90 -42.46 -31.22
N SER A 479 15.26 -42.94 -32.29
CA SER A 479 13.81 -43.00 -32.42
C SER A 479 13.19 -43.94 -31.37
N ASN A 480 13.71 -45.16 -31.21
CA ASN A 480 13.22 -46.11 -30.21
C ASN A 480 13.40 -45.62 -28.75
N ILE A 481 14.52 -44.95 -28.44
CA ILE A 481 14.73 -44.35 -27.12
C ILE A 481 13.72 -43.22 -26.86
N SER A 482 13.46 -42.38 -27.86
CA SER A 482 12.53 -41.26 -27.70
C SER A 482 11.11 -41.70 -27.31
N ILE A 483 10.66 -42.88 -27.79
CA ILE A 483 9.39 -43.50 -27.36
C ILE A 483 9.44 -43.93 -25.90
N SER A 484 10.57 -44.49 -25.45
CA SER A 484 10.71 -44.98 -24.08
C SER A 484 10.83 -43.88 -23.02
N LEU A 485 11.17 -42.65 -23.43
CA LEU A 485 11.36 -41.49 -22.53
C LEU A 485 10.07 -41.12 -21.78
N GLU A 486 8.92 -41.33 -22.41
CA GLU A 486 7.62 -40.93 -21.88
C GLU A 486 7.14 -41.81 -20.70
N PRO A 487 7.21 -43.15 -20.77
CA PRO A 487 7.04 -44.02 -19.61
C PRO A 487 8.00 -43.73 -18.45
N TYR A 488 9.27 -43.39 -18.73
CA TYR A 488 10.22 -43.02 -17.67
C TYR A 488 9.84 -41.70 -16.98
N ARG A 489 9.34 -40.71 -17.73
CA ARG A 489 8.82 -39.45 -17.17
C ARG A 489 7.61 -39.71 -16.27
N GLU A 490 6.67 -40.56 -16.70
CA GLU A 490 5.48 -40.91 -15.92
C GLU A 490 5.82 -41.70 -14.65
N LEU A 491 6.80 -42.61 -14.72
CA LEU A 491 7.29 -43.34 -13.55
C LEU A 491 7.90 -42.38 -12.51
N VAL A 492 8.67 -41.39 -12.97
CA VAL A 492 9.27 -40.34 -12.13
C VAL A 492 8.22 -39.42 -11.51
N GLU A 493 7.20 -39.02 -12.27
CA GLU A 493 6.08 -38.18 -11.78
C GLU A 493 5.27 -38.89 -10.69
N ARG A 494 5.19 -40.23 -10.72
CA ARG A 494 4.52 -41.03 -9.67
C ARG A 494 5.38 -41.31 -8.44
N LEU A 495 6.71 -41.31 -8.57
CA LEU A 495 7.64 -41.64 -7.48
C LEU A 495 8.04 -40.42 -6.63
N ILE A 496 7.83 -39.19 -7.12
CA ILE A 496 8.23 -37.96 -6.41
C ILE A 496 7.02 -37.36 -5.66
N SER A 497 7.12 -37.28 -4.34
CA SER A 497 6.16 -36.55 -3.49
C SER A 497 6.43 -35.04 -3.59
N LYS A 498 5.39 -34.22 -3.78
CA LYS A 498 5.48 -32.76 -4.06
C LYS A 498 6.13 -31.90 -2.97
N ASP A 499 6.50 -32.47 -1.82
CA ASP A 499 6.79 -31.71 -0.60
C ASP A 499 8.29 -31.54 -0.30
N GLN A 500 9.21 -32.05 -1.13
CA GLN A 500 10.66 -31.91 -0.91
C GLN A 500 11.42 -31.47 -2.18
N PRO A 501 11.81 -30.17 -2.28
CA PRO A 501 12.44 -29.62 -3.47
C PRO A 501 13.89 -30.10 -3.71
N GLU A 502 14.57 -30.59 -2.67
CA GLU A 502 15.96 -31.08 -2.79
C GLU A 502 16.08 -32.44 -3.49
N GLU A 503 15.09 -33.33 -3.32
CA GLU A 503 15.09 -34.63 -4.02
C GLU A 503 14.81 -34.45 -5.51
N LEU A 504 13.92 -33.50 -5.85
CA LEU A 504 13.54 -33.19 -7.23
C LEU A 504 14.73 -32.76 -8.09
N ALA A 505 15.67 -32.00 -7.52
CA ALA A 505 16.90 -31.57 -8.20
C ALA A 505 17.88 -32.74 -8.46
N LYS A 506 18.07 -33.64 -7.49
CA LYS A 506 18.96 -34.81 -7.63
C LYS A 506 18.41 -35.80 -8.65
N TYR A 507 17.10 -36.05 -8.64
CA TYR A 507 16.47 -36.96 -9.60
C TYR A 507 16.38 -36.36 -11.01
N THR A 508 16.12 -35.06 -11.14
CA THR A 508 16.20 -34.37 -12.44
C THR A 508 17.61 -34.49 -13.01
N THR A 509 18.64 -34.35 -12.17
CA THR A 509 20.05 -34.56 -12.58
C THR A 509 20.31 -36.01 -13.00
N PHE A 510 19.81 -37.00 -12.25
CA PHE A 510 19.93 -38.42 -12.61
C PHE A 510 19.22 -38.75 -13.93
N ILE A 511 18.04 -38.18 -14.18
CA ILE A 511 17.32 -38.36 -15.45
C ILE A 511 18.08 -37.67 -16.58
N ILE A 512 18.56 -36.43 -16.40
CA ILE A 512 19.38 -35.73 -17.39
C ILE A 512 20.65 -36.52 -17.71
N GLU A 513 21.29 -37.12 -16.70
CA GLU A 513 22.51 -37.91 -16.88
C GLU A 513 22.24 -39.27 -17.53
N SER A 514 21.15 -39.95 -17.14
CA SER A 514 20.74 -41.24 -17.71
C SER A 514 20.28 -41.08 -19.16
N VAL A 515 19.48 -40.05 -19.43
CA VAL A 515 19.11 -39.63 -20.79
C VAL A 515 20.38 -39.25 -21.54
N GLY A 516 21.27 -38.44 -20.97
CA GLY A 516 22.56 -38.08 -21.56
C GLY A 516 23.38 -39.30 -21.99
N ARG A 517 23.51 -40.33 -21.12
CA ARG A 517 24.24 -41.57 -21.41
C ARG A 517 23.54 -42.48 -22.43
N VAL A 518 22.21 -42.51 -22.42
CA VAL A 518 21.43 -43.31 -23.37
C VAL A 518 21.39 -42.64 -24.76
N PHE A 519 21.48 -41.31 -24.82
CA PHE A 519 21.57 -40.53 -26.06
C PHE A 519 23.01 -40.35 -26.57
N THR A 520 24.05 -40.61 -25.76
CA THR A 520 25.41 -40.85 -26.27
C THR A 520 25.46 -42.19 -26.96
N SER A 521 25.77 -42.19 -28.25
CA SER A 521 25.63 -43.36 -29.12
C SER A 521 26.53 -44.52 -28.65
N PRO A 522 26.01 -45.76 -28.50
CA PRO A 522 26.84 -46.96 -28.24
C PRO A 522 27.90 -47.20 -29.31
N THR A 523 27.76 -46.53 -30.46
CA THR A 523 28.59 -46.67 -31.65
C THR A 523 29.99 -46.07 -31.47
N ASP A 524 30.19 -45.10 -30.58
CA ASP A 524 31.53 -44.51 -30.39
C ASP A 524 32.45 -45.44 -29.59
N THR A 525 31.89 -46.23 -28.65
CA THR A 525 32.66 -47.21 -27.86
C THR A 525 32.76 -48.59 -28.48
N ALA A 526 31.76 -49.03 -29.25
CA ALA A 526 31.77 -50.37 -29.86
C ALA A 526 32.60 -50.46 -31.16
N PHE A 527 32.86 -49.34 -31.84
CA PHE A 527 33.48 -49.34 -33.17
C PHE A 527 34.86 -48.66 -33.25
N ASP A 528 35.40 -48.14 -32.15
CA ASP A 528 36.79 -47.64 -32.09
C ASP A 528 37.81 -48.77 -32.34
N HIS A 529 37.41 -50.04 -32.13
CA HIS A 529 38.21 -51.23 -32.45
C HIS A 529 38.17 -51.67 -33.92
N SER A 530 37.50 -50.95 -34.83
CA SER A 530 37.40 -51.33 -36.25
C SER A 530 38.39 -50.64 -37.18
N LYS A 531 39.32 -49.84 -36.63
CA LYS A 531 40.33 -49.12 -37.43
C LYS A 531 41.34 -50.03 -38.12
N ASP A 532 41.45 -51.30 -37.71
CA ASP A 532 42.54 -52.22 -38.11
C ASP A 532 42.16 -53.34 -39.09
N SER A 533 40.97 -53.33 -39.70
CA SER A 533 40.74 -54.21 -40.85
C SER A 533 39.67 -53.64 -41.78
N SER A 534 40.06 -52.60 -42.51
CA SER A 534 39.25 -52.07 -43.60
C SER A 534 39.15 -53.11 -44.73
N PRO A 535 37.98 -53.30 -45.36
CA PRO A 535 37.86 -54.07 -46.62
C PRO A 535 38.83 -53.58 -47.71
N ALA A 536 39.34 -52.35 -47.58
CA ALA A 536 40.38 -51.79 -48.45
C ALA A 536 41.71 -52.54 -48.36
N GLU A 537 42.12 -53.07 -47.20
CA GLU A 537 43.36 -53.86 -47.10
C GLU A 537 43.27 -55.14 -47.92
N GLY A 538 42.12 -55.81 -47.91
CA GLY A 538 41.91 -57.02 -48.72
C GLY A 538 41.98 -56.75 -50.22
N VAL A 539 41.41 -55.63 -50.68
CA VAL A 539 41.42 -55.25 -52.10
C VAL A 539 42.79 -54.72 -52.54
N ILE A 540 43.48 -53.94 -51.69
CA ILE A 540 44.83 -53.42 -51.95
C ILE A 540 45.84 -54.57 -52.00
N LYS A 541 45.70 -55.55 -51.11
CA LYS A 541 46.55 -56.76 -51.11
C LYS A 541 46.28 -57.62 -52.34
N ALA A 542 45.02 -57.80 -52.73
CA ALA A 542 44.66 -58.48 -53.97
C ALA A 542 45.18 -57.75 -55.22
N PHE A 543 45.17 -56.41 -55.24
CA PHE A 543 45.75 -55.60 -56.31
C PHE A 543 47.28 -55.70 -56.36
N GLY A 544 47.93 -55.69 -55.19
CA GLY A 544 49.37 -55.89 -55.06
C GLY A 544 49.82 -57.27 -55.55
N ASP A 545 49.06 -58.32 -55.20
CA ASP A 545 49.34 -59.69 -55.63
C ASP A 545 49.15 -59.89 -57.14
N VAL A 546 48.16 -59.23 -57.74
CA VAL A 546 47.94 -59.22 -59.20
C VAL A 546 49.07 -58.47 -59.92
N LEU A 547 49.50 -57.31 -59.41
CA LEU A 547 50.63 -56.54 -59.96
C LEU A 547 51.95 -57.31 -59.86
N GLN A 548 52.20 -58.01 -58.76
CA GLN A 548 53.39 -58.86 -58.62
C GLN A 548 53.37 -60.07 -59.56
N LYS A 549 52.21 -60.68 -59.79
CA LYS A 549 52.08 -61.77 -60.78
C LYS A 549 52.31 -61.27 -62.20
N VAL A 550 51.84 -60.07 -62.55
CA VAL A 550 52.08 -59.47 -63.87
C VAL A 550 53.56 -59.08 -64.06
N ASP A 551 54.25 -58.58 -63.03
CA ASP A 551 55.69 -58.28 -63.12
C ASP A 551 56.55 -59.55 -63.27
N LYS A 552 56.15 -60.66 -62.65
CA LYS A 552 56.81 -61.97 -62.84
C LYS A 552 56.62 -62.54 -64.25
N LEU A 553 55.45 -62.35 -64.86
CA LEU A 553 55.16 -62.79 -66.24
C LEU A 553 55.85 -61.93 -67.32
N ARG A 554 56.33 -60.74 -66.97
CA ARG A 554 57.11 -59.87 -67.88
C ARG A 554 58.62 -60.18 -67.89
N LYS A 555 59.11 -60.89 -66.87
CA LYS A 555 60.53 -61.26 -66.70
C LYS A 555 60.86 -62.68 -67.16
N GLN A 556 59.87 -63.44 -67.62
CA GLN A 556 60.01 -64.65 -68.43
C GLN A 556 59.70 -64.30 -69.88
#